data_AF-A0A7C4HZW5-F1
#
_entry.id   AF-A0A7C4HZW5-F1
#
_cell.length_a   1.000
_cell.length_b   1.000
_cell.length_c   1.000
_cell.angle_alpha   90.00
_cell.angle_beta   90.00
_cell.angle_gamma   90.00
#
_symmetry.space_group_name_H-M   'P 1'
#
loop_
_entity.id
_entity.type
_entity.pdbx_description
1 polymer ?
#
loop_
_entity_poly.entity_id
_entity_poly.type
_entity_poly.pdbx_seq_one_letter_code
_entity_poly.pdbx_strand_id
1 'polypeptide(L)'
;MDIKEFDFDLPEELIAHEPLKERDKCRLLVVNRAFRTFEEFIFRDIINFLSEGDVLVLNDSGVVKSRVYMVCKRTGRVHEVLFTR
;
A
#
# COMPACT_ATOMS: atom_id res chain seq x y z
N MET A 1 14.04 3.11 19.32
CA MET A 1 12.66 3.46 18.94
C MET A 1 11.76 2.42 19.57
N ASP A 2 10.91 2.83 20.51
CA ASP A 2 10.00 1.92 21.18
C ASP A 2 8.76 1.72 20.30
N ILE A 3 8.39 0.46 20.02
CA ILE A 3 7.24 0.12 19.18
C ILE A 3 5.94 0.61 19.84
N LYS A 4 5.92 0.70 21.18
CA LYS A 4 4.75 1.15 21.94
C LYS A 4 4.35 2.61 21.65
N GLU A 5 5.25 3.43 21.11
CA GLU A 5 4.93 4.80 20.71
C GLU A 5 3.92 4.86 19.54
N PHE A 6 3.66 3.73 18.87
CA PHE A 6 2.73 3.60 17.74
C PHE A 6 1.49 2.78 18.07
N ASP A 7 1.32 2.38 19.33
CA ASP A 7 0.18 1.57 19.78
C ASP A 7 -1.05 2.46 20.01
N PHE A 8 -2.23 1.96 19.65
CA PHE A 8 -3.51 2.64 19.84
C PHE A 8 -4.65 1.64 19.99
N ASP A 9 -5.71 2.05 20.68
CA ASP A 9 -6.90 1.22 20.86
C ASP A 9 -7.68 1.10 19.54
N LEU A 10 -7.77 -0.12 19.02
CA LEU A 10 -8.48 -0.44 17.78
C LEU A 10 -9.48 -1.56 18.04
N PRO A 11 -10.76 -1.22 18.26
CA PRO A 11 -11.83 -2.21 18.38
C PRO A 11 -11.90 -3.11 17.12
N GLU A 12 -12.02 -4.42 17.31
CA GLU A 12 -12.01 -5.40 16.21
C GLU A 12 -13.15 -5.15 15.21
N GLU A 13 -14.30 -4.66 15.67
CA GLU A 13 -15.46 -4.36 14.83
C GLU A 13 -15.22 -3.22 13.83
N LEU A 14 -14.19 -2.40 14.04
CA LEU A 14 -13.80 -1.33 13.10
C LEU A 14 -12.85 -1.83 12.00
N ILE A 15 -12.39 -3.08 12.07
CA ILE A 15 -11.55 -3.69 11.05
C ILE A 15 -12.44 -4.25 9.93
N ALA A 16 -12.39 -3.62 8.75
CA ALA A 16 -13.16 -4.07 7.60
C ALA A 16 -12.68 -5.45 7.11
N HIS A 17 -13.58 -6.43 7.09
CA HIS A 17 -13.31 -7.77 6.55
C HIS A 17 -13.51 -7.86 5.03
N GLU A 18 -14.37 -7.01 4.48
CA GLU A 18 -14.67 -6.94 3.05
C GLU A 18 -14.69 -5.48 2.60
N PRO A 19 -14.30 -5.18 1.34
CA PRO A 19 -14.43 -3.84 0.79
C PRO A 19 -15.90 -3.48 0.55
N LEU A 20 -16.18 -2.17 0.50
CA LEU A 20 -17.47 -1.70 -0.01
C LEU A 20 -17.68 -2.13 -1.46
N LYS A 21 -18.94 -2.43 -1.81
CA LYS A 21 -19.36 -2.81 -3.18
C LYS A 21 -18.97 -1.76 -4.22
N GLU A 22 -19.17 -0.49 -3.89
CA GLU A 22 -18.66 0.65 -4.64
C GLU A 22 -17.44 1.20 -3.91
N ARG A 23 -16.25 0.95 -4.47
CA ARG A 23 -14.97 1.21 -3.79
C ARG A 23 -14.75 2.69 -3.46
N ASP A 24 -15.23 3.58 -4.32
CA ASP A 24 -15.06 5.03 -4.18
C ASP A 24 -16.04 5.69 -3.19
N LYS A 25 -16.97 4.91 -2.62
CA LYS A 25 -17.84 5.35 -1.51
C LYS A 25 -17.23 5.14 -0.13
N CYS A 26 -15.98 4.67 -0.03
CA CYS A 26 -15.31 4.57 1.27
C CYS A 26 -15.02 5.96 1.85
N ARG A 27 -14.85 6.03 3.18
CA ARG A 27 -14.48 7.26 3.87
C ARG A 27 -13.06 7.66 3.50
N LEU A 28 -12.83 8.97 3.37
CA LEU A 28 -11.54 9.60 3.17
C LEU A 28 -11.29 10.57 4.32
N LEU A 29 -10.27 10.29 5.14
CA LEU A 29 -9.81 11.20 6.18
C LEU A 29 -8.72 12.11 5.61
N VAL A 30 -9.00 13.40 5.49
CA VAL A 30 -8.04 14.41 5.04
C VAL A 30 -7.36 15.03 6.24
N VAL A 31 -6.03 14.93 6.29
CA VAL A 31 -5.22 15.47 7.39
C VAL A 31 -4.46 16.70 6.89
N ASN A 32 -4.83 17.88 7.37
CA ASN A 32 -4.09 19.09 7.09
C ASN A 32 -2.95 19.25 8.10
N ARG A 33 -1.73 18.89 7.70
CA ARG A 33 -0.55 18.92 8.58
C ARG A 33 -0.18 20.32 9.06
N ALA A 34 -0.40 21.35 8.24
CA ALA A 34 -0.05 22.73 8.58
C ALA A 34 -0.97 23.30 9.68
N PHE A 35 -2.27 23.03 9.58
CA PHE A 35 -3.27 23.51 10.55
C PHE A 35 -3.60 22.50 11.66
N ARG A 36 -3.07 21.27 11.57
CA ARG A 36 -3.36 20.14 12.48
C ARG A 36 -4.86 19.85 12.59
N THR A 37 -5.57 19.97 11.48
CA THR A 37 -7.01 19.66 11.38
C THR A 37 -7.24 18.37 10.64
N PHE A 38 -8.43 17.80 10.87
CA PHE A 38 -8.91 16.57 10.26
C PHE A 38 -10.31 16.83 9.72
N GLU A 39 -10.57 16.35 8.51
CA GLU A 39 -11.87 16.46 7.86
C GLU A 39 -12.22 15.12 7.21
N GLU A 40 -13.51 14.78 7.20
CA GLU A 40 -14.00 13.54 6.61
C GLU A 40 -14.77 13.80 5.33
N PHE A 41 -14.46 13.02 4.30
CA PHE A 41 -15.08 13.05 2.97
C PHE A 41 -15.38 11.63 2.49
N ILE A 42 -15.89 11.49 1.27
CA ILE A 42 -15.89 10.21 0.55
C ILE A 42 -14.70 10.16 -0.41
N PHE A 43 -14.17 8.97 -0.70
CA PHE A 43 -12.96 8.82 -1.53
C PHE A 43 -13.13 9.39 -2.94
N ARG A 44 -14.34 9.39 -3.49
CA ARG A 44 -14.64 10.08 -4.76
C ARG A 44 -14.28 11.57 -4.75
N ASP A 45 -14.31 12.22 -3.60
CA ASP A 45 -13.97 13.64 -3.45
C ASP A 45 -12.46 13.91 -3.56
N ILE A 46 -11.61 12.88 -3.66
CA ILE A 46 -10.15 13.02 -3.80
C ILE A 46 -9.76 13.96 -4.96
N ILE A 47 -10.58 14.01 -6.02
CA ILE A 47 -10.37 14.87 -7.17
C ILE A 47 -10.35 16.37 -6.81
N ASN A 48 -11.00 16.76 -5.70
CA ASN A 48 -11.04 18.14 -5.23
C ASN A 48 -9.74 18.56 -4.53
N PHE A 49 -8.86 17.61 -4.22
CA PHE A 49 -7.59 17.84 -3.53
C PHE A 49 -6.37 17.75 -4.45
N LEU A 50 -6.59 17.50 -5.75
CA LEU A 50 -5.55 17.43 -6.76
C LEU A 50 -5.60 18.69 -7.64
N SER A 51 -4.43 19.24 -7.94
CA SER A 51 -4.26 20.40 -8.82
C SER A 51 -3.67 19.99 -10.15
N GLU A 52 -3.82 20.85 -11.16
CA GLU A 52 -3.14 20.67 -12.44
C GLU A 52 -1.61 20.62 -12.21
N GLY A 53 -0.97 19.60 -12.79
CA GLY A 53 0.46 19.35 -12.62
C GLY A 53 0.80 18.35 -11.51
N ASP A 54 -0.15 17.98 -10.65
CA ASP A 54 0.05 16.91 -9.67
C ASP A 54 0.21 15.54 -10.35
N VAL A 55 1.04 14.67 -9.77
CA VAL A 55 1.31 13.32 -10.27
C VAL A 55 0.84 12.30 -9.25
N LEU A 56 -0.16 11.50 -9.63
CA LEU A 56 -0.58 10.34 -8.86
C LEU A 56 0.27 9.13 -9.24
N VAL A 57 1.18 8.74 -8.35
CA VAL A 57 2.00 7.53 -8.54
C VAL A 57 1.24 6.33 -8.01
N LEU A 58 0.81 5.45 -8.90
CA LEU A 58 0.12 4.21 -8.57
C LEU A 58 1.11 3.05 -8.55
N ASN A 59 0.99 2.19 -7.55
CA ASN A 59 1.72 0.92 -7.52
C ASN A 59 0.92 -0.14 -8.28
N ASP A 60 1.47 -0.58 -9.41
CA ASP A 60 0.97 -1.74 -10.15
C ASP A 60 1.86 -2.95 -9.87
N SER A 61 1.40 -3.85 -9.00
CA SER A 61 2.14 -5.04 -8.59
C SER A 61 1.80 -6.24 -9.48
N GLY A 62 2.81 -6.83 -10.11
CA GLY A 62 2.67 -8.04 -10.91
C GLY A 62 3.63 -9.16 -10.47
N VAL A 63 3.18 -10.40 -10.52
CA VAL A 63 4.04 -11.57 -10.26
C VAL A 63 4.89 -11.86 -11.48
N VAL A 64 6.20 -11.67 -11.37
CA VAL A 64 7.15 -12.09 -12.39
C VAL A 64 7.60 -13.53 -12.09
N LYS A 65 7.30 -14.46 -13.00
CA LYS A 65 7.77 -15.86 -12.92
C LYS A 65 9.23 -15.97 -13.34
N SER A 66 10.15 -15.40 -12.55
CA SER A 66 11.57 -15.34 -12.88
C SER A 66 12.48 -16.17 -11.96
N ARG A 67 11.88 -16.94 -11.04
CA ARG A 67 12.60 -17.80 -10.10
C ARG A 67 13.14 -19.05 -10.80
N VAL A 68 14.45 -19.22 -10.78
CA VAL A 68 15.17 -20.34 -11.40
C VAL A 68 16.16 -20.94 -10.40
N TYR A 69 16.22 -22.27 -10.38
CA TYR A 69 17.25 -23.02 -9.65
C TYR A 69 18.33 -23.48 -10.61
N MET A 70 19.59 -23.19 -10.30
CA MET A 70 20.76 -23.60 -11.08
C MET A 70 21.68 -24.46 -10.24
N VAL A 71 22.29 -25.48 -10.85
CA VAL A 71 23.26 -26.36 -10.20
C VAL A 71 24.64 -26.13 -10.79
N CYS A 72 25.62 -25.80 -9.95
CA CYS A 72 27.00 -25.65 -10.38
C CYS A 72 27.59 -27.03 -10.73
N LYS A 73 27.85 -27.29 -12.03
CA LYS A 73 28.38 -28.58 -12.50
C LYS A 73 29.67 -29.05 -11.80
N ARG A 74 30.53 -28.11 -11.39
CA ARG A 74 31.82 -28.44 -10.74
C ARG A 74 31.69 -28.75 -9.26
N THR A 75 30.77 -28.09 -8.54
CA THR A 75 30.70 -28.13 -7.07
C THR A 75 29.42 -28.76 -6.53
N GLY A 76 28.43 -29.02 -7.40
CA GLY A 76 27.10 -29.50 -7.01
C GLY A 76 26.25 -28.47 -6.26
N ARG A 77 26.73 -27.24 -6.03
CA ARG A 77 26.00 -26.21 -5.29
C ARG A 77 24.75 -25.75 -6.06
N VAL A 78 23.64 -25.63 -5.34
CA VAL A 78 22.38 -25.09 -5.86
C VAL A 78 22.34 -23.58 -5.61
N HIS A 79 21.98 -22.82 -6.63
CA HIS A 79 21.74 -21.38 -6.58
C HIS A 79 20.29 -21.09 -6.95
N GLU A 80 19.64 -20.25 -6.16
CA GLU A 80 18.35 -19.66 -6.51
C GLU A 80 18.58 -18.28 -7.12
N VAL A 81 17.99 -18.02 -8.27
CA VAL A 81 18.13 -16.75 -8.99
C VAL A 81 16.76 -16.23 -9.39
N LEU A 82 16.56 -14.93 -9.18
CA LEU A 82 15.40 -14.18 -9.64
C LEU A 82 15.87 -13.23 -10.73
N PHE A 83 15.43 -13.45 -11.97
CA PHE A 83 15.69 -12.49 -13.05
C PHE A 83 14.77 -11.27 -12.89
N THR A 84 15.36 -10.11 -12.67
CA THR A 84 14.67 -8.81 -12.73
C THR A 84 14.93 -8.16 -14.08
N ARG A 85 14.05 -7.23 -14.49
CA ARG A 85 14.33 -6.36 -15.64
C ARG A 85 15.29 -5.25 -15.25
#